data_AF-A0A2D8HCZ1-F1
#
_entry.id   AF-A0A2D8HCZ1-F1
#
_cell.length_a   1.000
_cell.length_b   1.000
_cell.length_c   1.000
_cell.angle_alpha   90.00
_cell.angle_beta   90.00
_cell.angle_gamma   90.00
#
_symmetry.space_group_name_H-M   'P 1'
#
loop_
_entity.id
_entity.type
_entity.pdbx_description
1 polymer ?
#
loop_
_entity_poly.entity_id
_entity_poly.type
_entity_poly.pdbx_seq_one_letter_code
_entity_poly.pdbx_strand_id
1 'polypeptide(L)'
;MSDYMDNGCVISQQEENAMKRIVMTSAIALFMGLAQPALAEDKETPPGDMALDGISRLMEALGAFISSLPQYEAPVMNENGDIIIRRKNPPPPEKKEPKLEETAT
;
A
#
# COMPACT_ATOMS: atom_id res chain seq x y z
N MET A 1 39.70 -12.46 61.68
CA MET A 1 39.54 -11.39 60.68
C MET A 1 38.75 -12.01 59.55
N SER A 2 37.52 -11.52 59.31
CA SER A 2 36.71 -11.64 58.07
C SER A 2 36.68 -13.01 57.37
N ASP A 3 35.56 -13.72 57.21
CA ASP A 3 34.30 -13.22 56.68
C ASP A 3 33.16 -14.16 57.10
N TYR A 4 32.31 -13.67 57.99
CA TYR A 4 30.97 -14.18 58.22
C TYR A 4 30.06 -13.08 57.68
N MET A 5 29.57 -13.21 56.46
CA MET A 5 28.32 -12.62 55.95
C MET A 5 28.21 -12.93 54.45
N ASP A 6 26.97 -13.03 53.98
CA ASP A 6 26.57 -13.04 52.57
C ASP A 6 26.33 -14.38 51.86
N ASN A 7 25.64 -15.32 52.53
CA ASN A 7 24.98 -16.45 51.84
C ASN A 7 23.43 -16.33 51.80
N GLY A 8 22.88 -15.16 52.13
CA GLY A 8 21.42 -14.95 52.22
C GLY A 8 20.73 -14.47 50.94
N CYS A 9 21.49 -13.99 49.95
CA CYS A 9 20.92 -13.30 48.77
C CYS A 9 20.79 -14.19 47.52
N VAL A 10 21.53 -15.31 47.44
CA VAL A 10 21.65 -16.08 46.19
C VAL A 10 20.49 -17.05 45.94
N ILE A 11 19.74 -17.41 47.00
CA ILE A 11 18.62 -18.38 46.90
C ILE A 11 17.38 -17.69 46.30
N SER A 12 17.14 -16.42 46.60
CA SER A 12 15.96 -15.67 46.14
C SER A 12 15.98 -15.31 44.65
N GLN A 13 17.16 -15.25 44.01
CA GLN A 13 17.29 -14.93 42.58
C GLN A 13 17.15 -16.15 41.65
N GLN A 14 17.33 -17.36 42.16
CA GLN A 14 17.25 -18.59 41.36
C GLN A 14 15.80 -18.94 40.98
N GLU A 15 14.85 -18.74 41.89
CA GLU A 15 13.43 -19.02 41.64
C GLU A 15 12.77 -18.03 40.68
N GLU A 16 13.15 -16.74 40.74
CA GLU A 16 12.66 -15.71 39.82
C GLU A 16 13.04 -16.00 38.37
N ASN A 17 14.29 -16.45 38.15
CA ASN A 17 14.80 -16.78 36.82
C ASN A 17 14.24 -18.11 36.30
N ALA A 18 14.00 -19.09 37.17
CA ALA A 18 13.33 -20.34 36.81
C ALA A 18 11.87 -20.09 36.41
N MET A 19 11.13 -19.30 37.19
CA MET A 19 9.73 -18.94 36.88
C MET A 19 9.66 -18.06 35.61
N LYS A 20 10.53 -17.06 35.44
CA LYS A 20 10.60 -16.24 34.21
C LYS A 20 10.97 -17.07 32.97
N ARG A 21 11.89 -18.03 33.09
CA ARG A 21 12.26 -18.94 31.99
C ARG A 21 11.13 -19.90 31.64
N ILE A 22 10.42 -20.44 32.64
CA ILE A 22 9.25 -21.31 32.43
C ILE A 22 8.07 -20.52 31.81
N VAL A 23 7.88 -19.27 32.20
CA VAL A 23 6.88 -18.37 31.60
C VAL A 23 7.27 -17.97 30.17
N MET A 24 8.56 -17.72 29.89
CA MET A 24 9.02 -17.42 28.53
C MET A 24 8.91 -18.61 27.58
N THR A 25 9.24 -19.83 28.03
CA THR A 25 9.16 -21.02 27.18
C THR A 25 7.72 -21.47 26.93
N SER A 26 6.81 -21.28 27.90
CA SER A 26 5.38 -21.56 27.69
C SER A 26 4.72 -20.58 26.71
N ALA A 27 5.12 -19.30 26.72
CA ALA A 27 4.61 -18.30 25.79
C ALA A 27 5.00 -18.60 24.33
N ILE A 28 6.21 -19.12 24.10
CA ILE A 28 6.67 -19.50 22.74
C ILE A 28 5.93 -20.75 22.24
N ALA A 29 5.71 -21.75 23.09
CA ALA A 29 4.95 -22.94 22.73
C ALA A 29 3.48 -22.63 22.40
N LEU A 30 2.86 -21.68 23.12
CA LEU A 30 1.50 -21.23 22.81
C LEU A 30 1.43 -20.47 21.47
N PHE A 31 2.44 -19.66 21.16
CA PHE A 31 2.46 -18.88 19.92
C PHE A 31 2.65 -19.78 18.67
N MET A 32 3.39 -20.89 18.81
CA MET A 32 3.62 -21.84 17.72
C MET A 32 2.41 -22.75 17.43
N GLY A 33 1.52 -22.97 18.42
CA GLY A 33 0.31 -23.78 18.29
C GLY A 33 -0.87 -23.11 17.58
N LEU A 34 -0.84 -21.78 17.42
CA LEU A 34 -1.86 -21.01 16.68
C LEU A 34 -1.49 -20.80 15.21
N ALA A 35 -0.35 -21.31 14.75
CA ALA A 35 -0.01 -21.36 13.34
C ALA A 35 -0.85 -22.46 12.66
N GLN A 36 -2.14 -22.18 12.47
CA GLN A 36 -2.94 -22.94 11.51
C GLN A 36 -2.25 -22.81 10.15
N PRO A 37 -1.92 -23.91 9.47
CA PRO A 37 -1.56 -23.80 8.07
C PRO A 37 -2.75 -23.14 7.38
N ALA A 38 -2.56 -21.95 6.84
CA ALA A 38 -3.51 -21.40 5.90
C ALA A 38 -3.51 -22.38 4.73
N LEU A 39 -4.52 -23.24 4.67
CA LEU A 39 -4.85 -24.01 3.48
C LEU A 39 -5.25 -22.95 2.45
N ALA A 40 -4.25 -22.44 1.73
CA ALA A 40 -4.51 -21.74 0.49
C ALA A 40 -5.25 -22.73 -0.38
N GLU A 41 -6.56 -22.50 -0.54
CA GLU A 41 -7.38 -23.22 -1.48
C GLU A 41 -6.80 -22.87 -2.85
N ASP A 42 -5.89 -23.73 -3.33
CA ASP A 42 -5.39 -23.70 -4.69
C ASP A 42 -6.56 -24.13 -5.57
N LYS A 43 -7.51 -23.21 -5.72
CA LYS A 43 -8.58 -23.33 -6.68
C LYS A 43 -7.85 -23.29 -8.01
N GLU A 44 -7.56 -24.47 -8.54
CA GLU A 44 -6.97 -24.67 -9.85
C GLU A 44 -7.80 -23.89 -10.85
N THR A 45 -7.42 -22.63 -11.05
CA THR A 45 -8.02 -21.78 -12.05
C THR A 45 -7.41 -22.29 -13.35
N PRO A 46 -8.24 -22.80 -14.28
CA PRO A 46 -7.74 -23.21 -15.57
C PRO A 46 -6.86 -22.08 -16.13
N PRO A 47 -5.66 -22.37 -16.65
CA PRO A 47 -4.77 -21.33 -17.16
C PRO A 47 -5.44 -20.39 -18.18
N GLY A 48 -6.47 -20.87 -18.88
CA GLY A 48 -7.31 -20.08 -19.76
C GLY A 48 -8.11 -18.97 -19.06
N ASP A 49 -8.60 -19.20 -17.84
CA ASP A 49 -9.39 -18.21 -17.09
C ASP A 49 -8.53 -17.03 -16.65
N MET A 50 -7.27 -17.30 -16.24
CA MET A 50 -6.31 -16.24 -15.93
C MET A 50 -5.93 -15.42 -17.17
N ALA A 51 -5.80 -16.07 -18.34
CA ALA A 51 -5.54 -15.36 -19.59
C ALA A 51 -6.74 -14.48 -20.00
N LEU A 52 -7.97 -14.96 -19.82
CA LEU A 52 -9.19 -14.20 -20.10
C LEU A 52 -9.36 -13.00 -19.16
N ASP A 53 -9.07 -13.15 -17.86
CA ASP A 53 -9.08 -12.03 -16.91
C ASP A 53 -8.05 -10.96 -17.31
N GLY A 54 -6.83 -11.39 -17.70
CA GLY A 54 -5.78 -10.49 -18.17
C GLY A 54 -6.20 -9.67 -19.41
N ILE A 55 -6.82 -10.31 -20.40
CA ILE A 55 -7.33 -9.62 -21.60
C ILE A 55 -8.46 -8.66 -21.24
N SER A 56 -9.36 -9.06 -20.34
CA SER A 56 -10.49 -8.21 -19.90
C SER A 56 -9.99 -6.92 -19.27
N ARG A 57 -9.04 -7.01 -18.34
CA ARG A 57 -8.40 -5.83 -17.71
C ARG A 57 -7.67 -4.95 -18.71
N LEU A 58 -7.01 -5.53 -19.72
CA LEU A 58 -6.35 -4.77 -20.77
C LEU A 58 -7.38 -3.96 -21.59
N MET A 59 -8.52 -4.57 -21.95
CA MET A 59 -9.57 -3.88 -22.69
C MET A 59 -10.23 -2.77 -21.87
N GLU A 60 -10.42 -2.98 -20.57
CA GLU A 60 -10.90 -1.94 -19.65
C GLU A 60 -9.93 -0.76 -19.56
N ALA A 61 -8.63 -1.04 -19.38
CA ALA A 61 -7.60 -0.01 -19.33
C ALA A 61 -7.52 0.76 -20.65
N LEU A 62 -7.61 0.07 -21.79
CA LEU A 62 -7.65 0.70 -23.11
C LEU A 62 -8.89 1.59 -23.28
N GLY A 63 -10.05 1.14 -22.84
CA GLY A 63 -11.29 1.93 -22.85
C GLY A 63 -11.18 3.21 -22.02
N ALA A 64 -10.60 3.11 -20.82
CA ALA A 64 -10.34 4.26 -19.96
C ALA A 64 -9.35 5.24 -20.61
N PHE A 65 -8.28 4.73 -21.24
CA PHE A 65 -7.32 5.56 -21.96
C PHE A 65 -7.94 6.31 -23.13
N ILE A 66 -8.71 5.64 -23.99
CA ILE A 66 -9.42 6.28 -25.11
C ILE A 66 -10.38 7.36 -24.59
N SER A 67 -11.08 7.09 -23.49
CA SER A 67 -12.01 8.04 -22.87
C SER A 67 -11.30 9.28 -22.28
N SER A 68 -10.02 9.17 -21.94
CA SER A 68 -9.21 10.29 -21.44
C SER A 68 -8.78 11.26 -22.54
N LEU A 69 -8.85 10.84 -23.81
CA LEU A 69 -8.42 11.68 -24.93
C LEU A 69 -9.34 12.90 -25.08
N PRO A 70 -8.77 14.10 -25.28
CA PRO A 70 -9.56 15.29 -25.52
C PRO A 70 -10.28 15.18 -26.87
N GLN A 71 -11.59 15.42 -26.86
CA GLN A 71 -12.40 15.47 -28.08
C GLN A 71 -12.40 16.90 -28.64
N TYR A 72 -11.99 17.06 -29.89
CA TYR A 72 -11.94 18.36 -30.57
C TYR A 72 -13.01 18.50 -31.66
N GLU A 73 -13.38 19.75 -31.94
CA GLU A 73 -14.22 20.13 -33.07
C GLU A 73 -13.39 20.26 -34.36
N ALA A 74 -14.07 20.38 -35.50
CA ALA A 74 -13.40 20.69 -36.75
C ALA A 74 -12.69 22.05 -36.65
N PRO A 75 -11.44 22.17 -37.14
CA PRO A 75 -10.70 23.43 -37.07
C PRO A 75 -11.36 24.49 -37.97
N VAL A 76 -11.42 25.72 -37.47
CA VAL A 76 -11.95 26.88 -38.20
C VAL A 76 -10.89 27.96 -38.26
N MET A 77 -10.73 28.60 -39.43
CA MET A 77 -9.88 29.78 -39.56
C MET A 77 -10.64 31.04 -39.11
N ASN A 78 -9.98 31.89 -38.33
CA ASN A 78 -10.48 33.21 -37.98
C ASN A 78 -10.19 34.24 -39.09
N GLU A 79 -10.67 35.47 -38.92
CA GLU A 79 -10.47 36.57 -39.86
C GLU A 79 -8.99 37.02 -39.97
N ASN A 80 -8.18 36.69 -38.96
CA ASN A 80 -6.75 37.00 -38.90
C ASN A 80 -5.88 35.91 -39.56
N GLY A 81 -6.47 34.76 -39.93
CA GLY A 81 -5.78 33.61 -40.50
C GLY A 81 -5.26 32.57 -39.50
N ASP A 82 -5.60 32.67 -38.22
CA ASP A 82 -5.27 31.65 -37.21
C ASP A 82 -6.26 30.49 -37.24
N ILE A 83 -5.77 29.30 -36.86
CA ILE A 83 -6.59 28.09 -36.74
C ILE A 83 -7.02 27.90 -35.28
N ILE A 84 -8.34 27.86 -35.05
CA ILE A 84 -8.92 27.63 -33.73
C ILE A 84 -9.31 26.16 -33.59
N ILE A 85 -8.77 25.49 -32.56
CA ILE A 85 -9.10 24.09 -32.22
C ILE A 85 -9.85 24.07 -30.88
N ARG A 86 -11.16 23.81 -30.91
CA ARG A 86 -12.05 23.84 -29.73
C ARG A 86 -12.26 22.46 -29.16
N ARG A 87 -12.23 22.32 -27.82
CA ARG A 87 -12.55 21.06 -27.13
C ARG A 87 -14.06 20.94 -26.98
N LYS A 88 -14.65 19.80 -27.36
CA LYS A 88 -16.08 19.50 -27.19
C LYS A 88 -16.48 19.38 -25.73
N ASN A 89 -15.64 18.76 -24.92
CA ASN A 89 -15.86 18.58 -23.49
C ASN A 89 -14.65 19.11 -22.69
N PRO A 90 -14.61 20.41 -22.37
CA PRO A 90 -13.53 20.99 -21.60
C PRO A 90 -13.55 20.46 -20.15
N PRO A 91 -12.37 20.19 -19.53
CA PRO A 91 -12.33 19.83 -18.12
C PRO A 91 -12.85 21.00 -17.26
N PRO A 92 -13.32 20.72 -16.03
CA PRO A 92 -13.70 21.76 -15.09
C PRO A 92 -12.58 22.79 -14.94
N PRO A 93 -12.90 24.08 -14.78
CA PRO A 93 -11.89 25.09 -14.59
C PRO A 93 -11.08 24.75 -13.34
N GLU A 94 -9.77 24.58 -13.51
CA GLU A 94 -8.84 24.44 -12.39
C GLU A 94 -8.96 25.70 -11.54
N LYS A 95 -9.34 25.54 -10.26
CA LYS A 95 -9.30 26.63 -9.29
C LYS A 95 -7.84 27.04 -9.17
N LYS A 96 -7.48 28.16 -9.81
CA LYS A 96 -6.18 28.77 -9.64
C LYS A 96 -6.08 29.22 -8.18
N GLU A 97 -5.43 28.41 -7.35
CA GLU A 97 -4.98 28.90 -6.05
C GLU A 97 -4.00 30.04 -6.31
N PRO A 98 -4.13 31.18 -5.62
CA PRO A 98 -3.20 32.29 -5.79
C PRO A 98 -1.80 31.79 -5.40
N LYS A 99 -0.92 31.66 -6.40
CA LYS A 99 0.50 31.47 -6.17
C LYS A 99 0.97 32.74 -5.46
N LEU A 100 1.26 32.63 -4.17
CA LEU A 100 1.95 33.67 -3.43
C LEU A 100 3.32 33.80 -4.09
N GLU A 101 3.49 34.83 -4.92
CA GLU A 101 4.80 35.21 -5.43
C GLU A 101 5.61 35.76 -4.26
N GLU A 102 6.36 34.90 -3.59
CA GLU A 102 7.57 35.31 -2.85
C GLU A 102 8.64 35.69 -3.89
N THR A 103 8.44 36.81 -4.59
CA THR A 103 9.51 37.54 -5.23
C THR A 103 9.67 38.87 -4.53
N ALA A 104 10.19 38.79 -3.30
CA ALA A 104 10.82 39.89 -2.63
C ALA A 104 12.17 39.39 -2.10
N THR A 105 13.22 39.47 -2.92
CA THR A 105 14.63 39.59 -2.52
C THR A 105 15.40 40.16 -3.70
#